data_AF-A0A935BS30-F1
#
_entry.id   AF-A0A935BS30-F1
#
_cell.length_a   1.000
_cell.length_b   1.000
_cell.length_c   1.000
_cell.angle_alpha   90.00
_cell.angle_beta   90.00
_cell.angle_gamma   90.00
#
_symmetry.space_group_name_H-M   'P 1'
#
loop_
_entity.id
_entity.type
_entity.pdbx_description
1 polymer ?
#
loop_
_entity_poly.entity_id
_entity_poly.type
_entity_poly.pdbx_seq_one_letter_code
_entity_poly.pdbx_strand_id
1 'polypeptide(L)'
;MPNAELIINTTPPNSMILIDGESLGVTDEDGSLNLPSFKPGTYTVSVSKAGYLPSIQEITLSAGRKETLTVELMLGAQALSIVATPPQSEVYIDDVLRGTTDASGKATFADVAIGEHRVLIRKPRYRDAVYPLSLSPDKEGQINANLELAVGFLSVTTNVANAGIDIAGVGKYSSPVSKVEVQTGSYTVTASSPLYVTQKREVNVSSGHEDQLSVTLEVDIPARNRLTVTAMNAFSRGNDFYSFMVSAKQVIDVSGSMEFNLQHHDFVMPGLAILQTGERIHRVKLMISATSISFDPQVNQEAECSFRKFSVPIETLSSVQVDETGGGLFKKVAGVYLKMELPNPTNPKKPYTLNFVDSTSAFVRDTRGTTAIRSRTEASQALNALSQVIRYASTKAR
;
A
#
# COMPACT_ATOMS: atom_id res chain seq x y z
N MET A 1 -68.77 58.58 -22.55
CA MET A 1 -68.72 57.37 -23.42
C MET A 1 -68.70 56.17 -22.49
N PRO A 2 -69.42 55.07 -22.79
CA PRO A 2 -69.34 53.87 -21.97
C PRO A 2 -67.91 53.32 -21.95
N ASN A 3 -67.47 52.83 -20.80
CA ASN A 3 -66.18 52.14 -20.65
C ASN A 3 -66.21 50.81 -21.42
N ALA A 4 -65.02 50.30 -21.75
CA ALA A 4 -64.81 48.98 -22.32
C ALA A 4 -64.44 47.97 -21.23
N GLU A 5 -64.73 46.68 -21.47
CA GLU A 5 -64.25 45.54 -20.68
C GLU A 5 -63.12 44.85 -21.46
N LEU A 6 -62.04 44.47 -20.77
CA LEU A 6 -60.94 43.71 -21.34
C LEU A 6 -60.78 42.40 -20.57
N ILE A 7 -60.73 41.28 -21.29
CA ILE A 7 -60.28 40.00 -20.74
C ILE A 7 -58.92 39.68 -21.34
N ILE A 8 -57.95 39.34 -20.49
CA ILE A 8 -56.64 38.85 -20.92
C ILE A 8 -56.53 37.39 -20.53
N ASN A 9 -56.38 36.52 -21.53
CA ASN A 9 -56.12 35.10 -21.34
C ASN A 9 -54.64 34.82 -21.63
N THR A 10 -53.97 34.08 -20.76
CA THR A 10 -52.56 33.72 -20.91
C THR A 10 -52.34 32.23 -20.78
N THR A 11 -51.48 31.67 -21.64
CA THR A 11 -50.88 30.35 -21.43
C THR A 11 -49.37 30.54 -21.31
N PRO A 12 -48.73 30.26 -20.16
CA PRO A 12 -49.26 29.63 -18.95
C PRO A 12 -50.11 30.58 -18.06
N PRO A 13 -50.92 30.03 -17.12
CA PRO A 13 -51.63 30.81 -16.10
C PRO A 13 -50.66 31.46 -15.10
N ASN A 14 -51.18 32.33 -14.22
CA ASN A 14 -50.39 33.08 -13.24
C ASN A 14 -49.29 33.96 -13.89
N SER A 15 -49.58 34.52 -15.07
CA SER A 15 -48.70 35.43 -15.80
C SER A 15 -48.95 36.86 -15.35
N MET A 16 -47.88 37.61 -15.08
CA MET A 16 -47.94 39.02 -14.67
C MET A 16 -48.31 39.90 -15.85
N ILE A 17 -49.28 40.79 -15.64
CA ILE A 17 -49.85 41.69 -16.65
C ILE A 17 -49.55 43.14 -16.28
N LEU A 18 -48.95 43.87 -17.22
CA LEU A 18 -48.81 45.33 -17.15
C LEU A 18 -49.57 45.95 -18.33
N ILE A 19 -50.25 47.08 -18.11
CA ILE A 19 -50.82 47.91 -19.17
C ILE A 19 -50.20 49.30 -19.09
N ASP A 20 -49.65 49.78 -20.21
CA ASP A 20 -48.92 51.05 -20.32
C ASP A 20 -47.83 51.22 -19.24
N GLY A 21 -47.25 50.11 -18.79
CA GLY A 21 -46.22 50.07 -17.74
C GLY A 21 -46.74 49.93 -16.30
N GLU A 22 -48.05 50.01 -16.07
CA GLU A 22 -48.65 49.82 -14.74
C GLU A 22 -49.06 48.36 -14.51
N SER A 23 -48.67 47.77 -13.39
CA SER A 23 -49.02 46.39 -13.04
C SER A 23 -50.49 46.27 -12.62
N LEU A 24 -51.21 45.37 -13.28
CA LEU A 24 -52.62 45.09 -13.02
C LEU A 24 -52.87 43.74 -12.31
N GLY A 25 -51.80 43.02 -11.99
CA GLY A 25 -51.84 41.74 -11.28
C GLY A 25 -51.36 40.57 -12.13
N VAL A 26 -51.83 39.38 -11.78
CA VAL A 26 -51.53 38.12 -12.49
C VAL A 26 -52.84 37.51 -12.99
N THR A 27 -52.77 36.76 -14.10
CA THR A 27 -53.89 35.88 -14.48
C THR A 27 -54.14 34.82 -13.40
N ASP A 28 -55.39 34.38 -13.28
CA ASP A 28 -55.77 33.34 -12.32
C ASP A 28 -55.27 31.94 -12.72
N GLU A 29 -55.69 30.91 -11.97
CA GLU A 29 -55.32 29.51 -12.21
C GLU A 29 -55.81 28.97 -13.56
N ASP A 30 -56.90 29.53 -14.09
CA ASP A 30 -57.45 29.23 -15.42
C ASP A 30 -56.79 30.07 -16.53
N GLY A 31 -55.88 30.97 -16.15
CA GLY A 31 -55.12 31.82 -17.06
C GLY A 31 -55.88 33.06 -17.52
N SER A 32 -56.91 33.49 -16.81
CA SER A 32 -57.73 34.65 -17.16
C SER A 32 -57.52 35.82 -16.19
N LEU A 33 -57.62 37.06 -16.69
CA LEU A 33 -57.74 38.27 -15.89
C LEU A 33 -58.81 39.17 -16.51
N ASN A 34 -59.90 39.40 -15.77
CA ASN A 34 -60.97 40.29 -16.21
C ASN A 34 -60.79 41.72 -15.66
N LEU A 35 -60.81 42.69 -16.57
CA LEU A 35 -60.60 44.10 -16.34
C LEU A 35 -61.87 44.88 -16.78
N PRO A 36 -62.82 45.13 -15.87
CA PRO A 36 -64.20 45.49 -16.23
C PRO A 36 -64.42 46.93 -16.68
N SER A 37 -63.42 47.81 -16.57
CA SER A 37 -63.63 49.24 -16.79
C SER A 37 -62.38 49.97 -17.28
N PHE A 38 -62.24 50.06 -18.60
CA PHE A 38 -61.21 50.83 -19.30
C PHE A 38 -61.82 51.95 -20.16
N LYS A 39 -61.11 53.07 -20.30
CA LYS A 39 -61.53 54.11 -21.25
C LYS A 39 -61.30 53.59 -22.68
N PRO A 40 -62.09 54.02 -23.67
CA PRO A 40 -61.78 53.72 -25.07
C PRO A 40 -60.42 54.31 -25.45
N GLY A 41 -59.58 53.54 -26.14
CA GLY A 41 -58.20 53.91 -26.45
C GLY A 41 -57.35 52.72 -26.86
N THR A 42 -56.12 52.99 -27.28
CA THR A 42 -55.10 51.97 -27.57
C THR A 42 -54.18 51.85 -26.37
N TYR A 43 -53.92 50.61 -25.95
CA TYR A 43 -53.15 50.25 -24.76
C TYR A 43 -52.04 49.27 -25.13
N THR A 44 -50.87 49.42 -24.52
CA THR A 44 -49.77 48.45 -24.62
C THR A 44 -49.87 47.46 -23.46
N VAL A 45 -50.09 46.19 -23.76
CA VAL A 45 -50.14 45.10 -22.78
C VAL A 45 -48.82 44.35 -22.80
N SER A 46 -48.15 44.27 -21.64
CA SER A 46 -46.96 43.45 -21.43
C SER A 46 -47.31 42.27 -20.52
N VAL A 47 -46.99 41.07 -20.99
CA VAL A 47 -47.24 39.80 -20.29
C VAL A 47 -45.90 39.14 -20.01
N SER A 48 -45.67 38.74 -18.76
CA SER A 48 -44.42 38.11 -18.35
C SER A 48 -44.63 36.98 -17.35
N LYS A 49 -43.80 35.94 -17.46
CA LYS A 49 -43.77 34.81 -16.53
C LYS A 49 -42.33 34.32 -16.41
N ALA A 50 -41.88 34.01 -15.18
CA ALA A 50 -40.57 33.40 -14.98
C ALA A 50 -40.43 32.11 -15.80
N GLY A 51 -39.31 31.97 -16.52
CA GLY A 51 -39.03 30.87 -17.44
C GLY A 51 -39.51 31.08 -18.89
N TYR A 52 -40.21 32.18 -19.16
CA TYR A 52 -40.78 32.47 -20.47
C TYR A 52 -40.25 33.79 -21.04
N LEU A 53 -40.27 33.90 -22.37
CA LEU A 53 -40.02 35.18 -23.05
C LEU A 53 -41.22 36.11 -22.83
N PRO A 54 -41.00 37.39 -22.46
CA PRO A 54 -42.09 38.35 -22.31
C PRO A 54 -42.73 38.65 -23.67
N SER A 55 -44.04 38.92 -23.67
CA SER A 55 -44.80 39.34 -24.85
C SER A 55 -45.34 40.74 -24.66
N ILE A 56 -45.21 41.59 -25.68
CA ILE A 56 -45.74 42.95 -25.70
C ILE A 56 -46.69 43.06 -26.90
N GLN A 57 -47.94 43.45 -26.65
CA GLN A 57 -48.98 43.57 -27.68
C GLN A 57 -49.76 44.87 -27.50
N GLU A 58 -50.23 45.46 -28.59
CA GLU A 58 -51.16 46.58 -28.55
C GLU A 58 -52.60 46.06 -28.70
N ILE A 59 -53.52 46.63 -27.92
CA ILE A 59 -54.96 46.38 -28.06
C ILE A 59 -55.71 47.70 -28.10
N THR A 60 -56.72 47.78 -28.98
CA THR A 60 -57.59 48.95 -29.07
C THR A 60 -58.95 48.62 -28.50
N LEU A 61 -59.34 49.33 -27.44
CA LEU A 61 -60.62 49.15 -26.74
C LEU A 61 -61.65 50.15 -27.26
N SER A 62 -62.80 49.64 -27.69
CA SER A 62 -63.91 50.46 -28.20
C SER A 62 -64.98 50.70 -27.13
N ALA A 63 -65.62 51.87 -27.16
CA ALA A 63 -66.64 52.26 -26.17
C ALA A 63 -67.78 51.24 -26.05
N GLY A 64 -68.02 50.76 -24.82
CA GLY A 64 -69.09 49.82 -24.50
C GLY A 64 -68.90 48.41 -25.05
N ARG A 65 -67.71 48.08 -25.59
CA ARG A 65 -67.39 46.74 -26.07
C ARG A 65 -66.58 45.96 -25.03
N LYS A 66 -66.71 44.64 -25.12
CA LYS A 66 -65.88 43.67 -24.43
C LYS A 66 -64.88 43.11 -25.44
N GLU A 67 -63.61 43.32 -25.18
CA GLU A 67 -62.51 42.80 -26.00
C GLU A 67 -61.78 41.68 -25.26
N THR A 68 -61.17 40.76 -26.00
CA THR A 68 -60.40 39.65 -25.42
C THR A 68 -59.05 39.56 -26.10
N LEU A 69 -57.98 39.63 -25.30
CA LEU A 69 -56.62 39.42 -25.72
C LEU A 69 -56.17 38.03 -25.26
N THR A 70 -55.64 37.21 -26.16
CA THR A 70 -55.07 35.90 -25.81
C THR A 70 -53.57 35.93 -26.09
N VAL A 71 -52.76 35.60 -25.09
CA VAL A 71 -51.29 35.63 -25.17
C VAL A 71 -50.73 34.28 -24.77
N GLU A 72 -50.04 33.63 -25.70
CA GLU A 72 -49.28 32.41 -25.42
C GLU A 72 -47.81 32.79 -25.26
N LEU A 73 -47.25 32.60 -24.05
CA LEU A 73 -45.84 32.82 -23.82
C LEU A 73 -45.03 31.59 -24.24
N MET A 74 -43.92 31.83 -24.92
CA MET A 74 -42.97 30.80 -25.28
C MET A 74 -41.94 30.61 -24.16
N LEU A 75 -41.59 29.36 -23.85
CA LEU A 75 -40.45 29.07 -22.97
C LEU A 75 -39.22 29.75 -23.56
N GLY A 76 -38.53 30.53 -22.74
CA GLY A 76 -37.28 31.14 -23.16
C GLY A 76 -36.11 30.23 -22.85
N ALA A 77 -35.10 30.30 -23.70
CA ALA A 77 -33.82 29.67 -23.47
C ALA A 77 -32.70 30.67 -23.76
N GLN A 78 -31.56 30.48 -23.10
CA GLN A 78 -30.34 31.20 -23.37
C GLN A 78 -29.17 30.22 -23.56
N ALA A 79 -28.19 30.65 -24.35
CA ALA A 79 -26.86 30.06 -24.35
C ALA A 79 -26.17 30.12 -22.97
N LEU A 80 -25.50 29.02 -22.64
CA LEU A 80 -24.53 28.90 -21.55
C LEU A 80 -23.17 28.56 -22.14
N SER A 81 -22.17 29.41 -21.90
CA SER A 81 -20.77 29.15 -22.23
C SER A 81 -19.98 28.70 -21.00
N ILE A 82 -19.21 27.62 -21.14
CA ILE A 82 -18.39 27.06 -20.07
C ILE A 82 -16.94 27.00 -20.52
N VAL A 83 -16.03 27.42 -19.63
CA VAL A 83 -14.59 27.17 -19.74
C VAL A 83 -14.17 26.36 -18.52
N ALA A 84 -13.64 25.15 -18.72
CA ALA A 84 -13.20 24.25 -17.67
C ALA A 84 -11.71 23.92 -17.79
N THR A 85 -10.99 24.00 -16.67
CA THR A 85 -9.63 23.51 -16.49
C THR A 85 -9.66 22.40 -15.43
N PRO A 86 -9.34 21.14 -15.76
CA PRO A 86 -8.81 20.64 -17.03
C PRO A 86 -9.86 20.55 -18.16
N PRO A 87 -9.40 20.49 -19.44
CA PRO A 87 -10.28 20.26 -20.58
C PRO A 87 -10.89 18.86 -20.55
N GLN A 88 -11.86 18.61 -21.45
CA GLN A 88 -12.58 17.34 -21.51
C GLN A 88 -13.27 16.96 -20.18
N SER A 89 -13.92 17.95 -19.56
CA SER A 89 -14.72 17.79 -18.35
C SER A 89 -16.19 17.60 -18.72
N GLU A 90 -16.86 16.67 -18.06
CA GLU A 90 -18.30 16.44 -18.20
C GLU A 90 -19.09 17.60 -17.58
N VAL A 91 -20.16 17.99 -18.27
CA VAL A 91 -21.06 19.06 -17.84
C VAL A 91 -22.46 18.49 -17.66
N TYR A 92 -22.97 18.59 -16.44
CA TYR A 92 -24.34 18.26 -16.08
C TYR A 92 -25.10 19.55 -15.80
N ILE A 93 -26.31 19.68 -16.32
CA ILE A 93 -27.24 20.76 -15.99
C ILE A 93 -28.47 20.09 -15.40
N ASP A 94 -28.82 20.44 -14.16
CA ASP A 94 -29.91 19.84 -13.38
C ASP A 94 -29.83 18.31 -13.35
N ASP A 95 -28.64 17.81 -13.01
CA ASP A 95 -28.30 16.38 -12.91
C ASP A 95 -28.37 15.57 -14.23
N VAL A 96 -28.60 16.24 -15.37
CA VAL A 96 -28.58 15.62 -16.70
C VAL A 96 -27.26 15.95 -17.41
N LEU A 97 -26.55 14.91 -17.88
CA LEU A 97 -25.35 15.09 -18.71
C LEU A 97 -25.72 15.78 -20.03
N ARG A 98 -25.23 17.01 -20.24
CA ARG A 98 -25.48 17.79 -21.46
C ARG A 98 -24.34 17.69 -22.46
N GLY A 99 -23.13 17.39 -22.00
CA GLY A 99 -21.98 17.19 -22.87
C GLY A 99 -20.65 17.25 -22.13
N THR A 100 -19.58 17.48 -22.89
CA THR A 100 -18.21 17.59 -22.37
C THR A 100 -17.54 18.83 -22.96
N THR A 101 -16.65 19.48 -22.21
CA THR A 101 -15.79 20.52 -22.78
C THR A 101 -14.83 19.95 -23.82
N ASP A 102 -14.46 20.76 -24.80
CA ASP A 102 -13.54 20.36 -25.86
C ASP A 102 -12.08 20.28 -25.38
N ALA A 103 -11.15 20.02 -26.30
CA ALA A 103 -9.72 19.94 -26.01
C ALA A 103 -9.10 21.27 -25.51
N SER A 104 -9.77 22.40 -25.77
CA SER A 104 -9.42 23.73 -25.24
C SER A 104 -10.14 24.07 -23.93
N GLY A 105 -10.98 23.16 -23.43
CA GLY A 105 -11.76 23.33 -22.21
C GLY A 105 -13.07 24.09 -22.41
N LYS A 106 -13.55 24.28 -23.64
CA LYS A 106 -14.76 25.07 -23.92
C LYS A 106 -15.98 24.22 -24.26
N ALA A 107 -17.16 24.65 -23.85
CA ALA A 107 -18.45 24.13 -24.33
C ALA A 107 -19.48 25.25 -24.36
N THR A 108 -20.42 25.18 -25.31
CA THR A 108 -21.58 26.07 -25.38
C THR A 108 -22.84 25.24 -25.53
N PHE A 109 -23.83 25.53 -24.69
CA PHE A 109 -25.16 24.92 -24.72
C PHE A 109 -26.15 26.02 -25.09
N ALA A 110 -26.69 25.99 -26.31
CA ALA A 110 -27.49 27.09 -26.86
C ALA A 110 -28.92 27.18 -26.28
N ASP A 111 -29.40 26.11 -25.65
CA ASP A 111 -30.79 25.89 -25.27
C ASP A 111 -30.93 25.52 -23.78
N VAL A 112 -30.37 26.35 -22.90
CA VAL A 112 -30.60 26.22 -21.45
C VAL A 112 -31.80 27.09 -21.10
N ALA A 113 -32.81 26.51 -20.43
CA ALA A 113 -34.03 27.24 -20.09
C ALA A 113 -33.71 28.53 -19.28
N ILE A 114 -34.60 29.51 -19.36
CA ILE A 114 -34.54 30.68 -18.48
C ILE A 114 -34.95 30.26 -17.07
N GLY A 115 -34.24 30.75 -16.05
CA GLY A 115 -34.48 30.40 -14.65
C GLY A 115 -33.21 29.98 -13.90
N GLU A 116 -33.42 29.35 -12.74
CA GLU A 116 -32.36 28.84 -11.88
C GLU A 116 -31.99 27.41 -12.26
N HIS A 117 -30.69 27.14 -12.35
CA HIS A 117 -30.10 25.86 -12.72
C HIS A 117 -28.95 25.51 -11.81
N ARG A 118 -28.70 24.21 -11.66
CA ARG A 118 -27.49 23.68 -11.04
C ARG A 118 -26.59 23.08 -12.10
N VAL A 119 -25.39 23.64 -12.26
CA VAL A 119 -24.39 23.14 -13.20
C VAL A 119 -23.30 22.39 -12.45
N LEU A 120 -23.15 21.10 -12.70
CA LEU A 120 -22.09 20.25 -12.15
C LEU A 120 -21.04 19.98 -13.23
N ILE A 121 -19.78 20.30 -12.92
CA ILE A 121 -18.62 20.00 -13.75
C ILE A 121 -17.85 18.85 -13.10
N ARG A 122 -17.65 17.76 -13.85
CA ARG A 122 -17.00 16.53 -13.36
C ARG A 122 -15.84 16.13 -14.25
N LYS A 123 -14.74 15.70 -13.62
CA LYS A 123 -13.60 15.11 -14.32
C LYS A 123 -13.00 13.97 -13.47
N PRO A 124 -12.71 12.79 -14.05
CA PRO A 124 -12.00 11.74 -13.34
C PRO A 124 -10.70 12.26 -12.72
N ARG A 125 -10.45 11.88 -11.46
CA ARG A 125 -9.29 12.29 -10.62
C ARG A 125 -9.35 13.72 -10.06
N TYR A 126 -10.42 14.48 -10.32
CA TYR A 126 -10.62 15.82 -9.79
C TYR A 126 -11.86 15.88 -8.87
N ARG A 127 -11.95 16.92 -8.04
CA ARG A 127 -13.14 17.20 -7.24
C ARG A 127 -14.26 17.72 -8.14
N ASP A 128 -15.47 17.20 -7.94
CA ASP A 128 -16.68 17.72 -8.57
C ASP A 128 -16.89 19.20 -8.16
N ALA A 129 -17.20 20.06 -9.13
CA ALA A 129 -17.48 21.47 -8.88
C ALA A 129 -18.93 21.80 -9.26
N VAL A 130 -19.65 22.46 -8.37
CA VAL A 130 -21.07 22.82 -8.55
C VAL A 130 -21.22 24.33 -8.61
N TYR A 131 -21.92 24.81 -9.63
CA TYR A 131 -22.16 26.22 -9.88
C TYR A 131 -23.68 26.47 -9.97
N PRO A 132 -24.24 27.38 -9.15
CA PRO A 132 -25.57 27.89 -9.41
C PRO A 132 -25.54 28.79 -10.65
N LEU A 133 -26.56 28.69 -11.50
CA LEU A 133 -26.70 29.49 -12.71
C LEU A 133 -28.11 30.07 -12.76
N SER A 134 -28.21 31.39 -12.94
CA SER A 134 -29.48 32.09 -13.15
C SER A 134 -29.47 32.73 -14.53
N LEU A 135 -30.40 32.33 -15.39
CA LEU A 135 -30.57 32.84 -16.75
C LEU A 135 -31.82 33.73 -16.83
N SER A 136 -31.72 34.83 -17.57
CA SER A 136 -32.82 35.75 -17.89
C SER A 136 -32.87 36.00 -19.41
N PRO A 137 -34.00 36.53 -19.96
CA PRO A 137 -34.14 36.73 -21.40
C PRO A 137 -33.06 37.62 -22.04
N ASP A 138 -32.43 38.47 -21.24
CA ASP A 138 -31.44 39.48 -21.65
C ASP A 138 -30.00 39.12 -21.23
N LYS A 139 -29.77 37.98 -20.57
CA LYS A 139 -28.47 37.65 -19.98
C LYS A 139 -28.04 36.22 -20.25
N GLU A 140 -26.93 36.11 -20.98
CA GLU A 140 -26.25 34.84 -21.22
C GLU A 140 -25.57 34.27 -19.97
N GLY A 141 -25.48 32.94 -19.92
CA GLY A 141 -24.74 32.24 -18.87
C GLY A 141 -23.26 32.10 -19.22
N GLN A 142 -22.39 32.36 -18.25
CA GLN A 142 -20.96 32.04 -18.37
C GLN A 142 -20.44 31.41 -17.08
N ILE A 143 -19.76 30.26 -17.19
CA ILE A 143 -19.09 29.58 -16.07
C ILE A 143 -17.61 29.38 -16.41
N ASN A 144 -16.73 29.81 -15.52
CA ASN A 144 -15.30 29.48 -15.56
C ASN A 144 -15.00 28.53 -14.39
N ALA A 145 -14.71 27.27 -14.71
CA ALA A 145 -14.46 26.21 -13.75
C ALA A 145 -12.98 25.83 -13.70
N ASN A 146 -12.39 25.87 -12.51
CA ASN A 146 -11.05 25.37 -12.26
C ASN A 146 -11.17 24.23 -11.23
N LEU A 147 -11.08 22.99 -11.71
CA LEU A 147 -11.22 21.82 -10.86
C LEU A 147 -9.94 21.54 -10.09
N GLU A 148 -10.10 21.17 -8.82
CA GLU A 148 -8.99 20.77 -7.96
C GLU A 148 -8.70 19.28 -8.17
N LEU A 149 -7.43 18.93 -8.41
CA LEU A 149 -7.02 17.53 -8.50
C LEU A 149 -7.26 16.85 -7.14
N ALA A 150 -7.89 15.68 -7.15
CA ALA A 150 -8.32 14.95 -5.95
C ALA A 150 -7.50 13.69 -5.69
N VAL A 151 -6.45 13.44 -6.47
CA VAL A 151 -5.55 12.28 -6.32
C VAL A 151 -4.11 12.71 -6.10
N GLY A 152 -3.36 11.86 -5.41
CA GLY A 152 -1.90 11.92 -5.29
C GLY A 152 -1.31 10.52 -5.45
N PHE A 153 0.00 10.40 -5.22
CA PHE A 153 0.72 9.14 -5.36
C PHE A 153 1.43 8.79 -4.05
N LEU A 154 1.40 7.52 -3.68
CA LEU A 154 2.11 7.01 -2.49
C LEU A 154 3.15 5.97 -2.91
N SER A 155 4.37 6.17 -2.44
CA SER A 155 5.46 5.20 -2.55
C SER A 155 5.87 4.75 -1.15
N VAL A 156 5.97 3.44 -0.94
CA VAL A 156 6.30 2.85 0.36
C VAL A 156 7.49 1.90 0.23
N THR A 157 8.48 2.10 1.10
CA THR A 157 9.66 1.25 1.22
C THR A 157 9.80 0.72 2.63
N THR A 158 10.51 -0.40 2.77
CA THR A 158 10.92 -0.94 4.07
C THR A 158 12.38 -1.35 4.03
N ASN A 159 12.99 -1.52 5.20
CA ASN A 159 14.33 -2.08 5.34
C ASN A 159 14.39 -3.60 5.05
N VAL A 160 13.25 -4.26 4.83
CA VAL A 160 13.16 -5.71 4.57
C VAL A 160 12.61 -5.93 3.16
N ALA A 161 13.44 -6.50 2.29
CA ALA A 161 13.03 -6.78 0.91
C ALA A 161 11.77 -7.66 0.87
N ASN A 162 10.83 -7.33 -0.03
CA ASN A 162 9.57 -8.04 -0.22
C ASN A 162 8.66 -8.10 1.02
N ALA A 163 8.86 -7.26 2.03
CA ALA A 163 7.91 -7.13 3.13
C ALA A 163 6.51 -6.79 2.60
N GLY A 164 5.47 -7.39 3.18
CA GLY A 164 4.09 -7.10 2.82
C GLY A 164 3.68 -5.69 3.26
N ILE A 165 3.04 -4.96 2.36
CA ILE A 165 2.53 -3.60 2.58
C ILE A 165 1.02 -3.64 2.34
N ASP A 166 0.23 -3.23 3.33
CA ASP A 166 -1.23 -3.08 3.22
C ASP A 166 -1.58 -1.60 3.40
N ILE A 167 -2.10 -0.98 2.35
CA ILE A 167 -2.57 0.42 2.37
C ILE A 167 -4.09 0.35 2.56
N ALA A 168 -4.54 0.75 3.75
CA ALA A 168 -5.94 0.58 4.15
C ALA A 168 -6.91 1.21 3.14
N GLY A 169 -7.88 0.42 2.68
CA GLY A 169 -8.88 0.85 1.68
C GLY A 169 -8.37 0.94 0.25
N VAL A 170 -7.08 0.67 -0.01
CA VAL A 170 -6.46 0.76 -1.34
C VAL A 170 -6.03 -0.62 -1.83
N GLY A 171 -5.21 -1.35 -1.07
CA GLY A 171 -4.76 -2.68 -1.50
C GLY A 171 -3.51 -3.20 -0.79
N LYS A 172 -3.09 -4.41 -1.20
CA LYS A 172 -1.91 -5.11 -0.68
C LYS A 172 -0.82 -5.22 -1.73
N TYR A 173 0.41 -5.00 -1.30
CA TYR A 173 1.61 -4.91 -2.12
C TYR A 173 2.81 -5.55 -1.40
N SER A 174 3.96 -5.55 -2.06
CA SER A 174 5.25 -5.93 -1.49
C SER A 174 6.23 -4.76 -1.59
N SER A 175 7.14 -4.64 -0.62
CA SER A 175 8.19 -3.62 -0.60
C SER A 175 9.29 -3.91 -1.63
N PRO A 176 9.72 -2.92 -2.43
CA PRO A 176 9.16 -1.57 -2.54
C PRO A 176 7.90 -1.53 -3.43
N VAL A 177 6.97 -0.63 -3.09
CA VAL A 177 5.86 -0.27 -3.98
C VAL A 177 5.95 1.23 -4.30
N SER A 178 5.74 1.59 -5.56
CA SER A 178 5.93 2.97 -6.02
C SER A 178 4.73 3.50 -6.79
N LYS A 179 4.44 4.78 -6.60
CA LYS A 179 3.43 5.56 -7.33
C LYS A 179 2.04 4.93 -7.34
N VAL A 180 1.62 4.41 -6.19
CA VAL A 180 0.23 3.97 -6.01
C VAL A 180 -0.66 5.21 -6.04
N GLU A 181 -1.48 5.35 -7.08
CA GLU A 181 -2.45 6.44 -7.16
C GLU A 181 -3.56 6.23 -6.14
N VAL A 182 -3.80 7.24 -5.30
CA VAL A 182 -4.83 7.22 -4.27
C VAL A 182 -5.53 8.56 -4.19
N GLN A 183 -6.74 8.60 -3.64
CA GLN A 183 -7.40 9.86 -3.34
C GLN A 183 -6.58 10.67 -2.32
N THR A 184 -6.61 12.00 -2.41
CA THR A 184 -5.99 12.85 -1.40
C THR A 184 -6.59 12.59 -0.02
N GLY A 185 -5.76 12.49 1.01
CA GLY A 185 -6.22 12.16 2.36
C GLY A 185 -5.22 11.37 3.18
N SER A 186 -5.65 10.93 4.37
CA SER A 186 -4.83 10.17 5.30
C SER A 186 -5.03 8.67 5.10
N TYR A 187 -3.93 7.92 5.07
CA TYR A 187 -3.92 6.46 4.95
C TYR A 187 -3.14 5.82 6.07
N THR A 188 -3.68 4.75 6.64
CA THR A 188 -2.91 3.83 7.48
C THR A 188 -2.22 2.79 6.60
N VAL A 189 -0.90 2.74 6.66
CA VAL A 189 -0.05 1.76 6.00
C VAL A 189 0.44 0.74 7.03
N THR A 190 0.17 -0.53 6.80
CA THR A 190 0.67 -1.65 7.62
C THR A 190 1.78 -2.37 6.88
N ALA A 191 2.98 -2.41 7.46
CA ALA A 191 4.11 -3.16 6.94
C ALA A 191 4.35 -4.41 7.80
N SER A 192 4.59 -5.55 7.16
CA SER A 192 4.77 -6.84 7.85
C SER A 192 5.76 -7.74 7.11
N SER A 193 6.50 -8.55 7.87
CA SER A 193 7.37 -9.59 7.34
C SER A 193 7.53 -10.70 8.39
N PRO A 194 7.69 -11.98 8.01
CA PRO A 194 7.89 -13.06 8.97
C PRO A 194 9.06 -12.78 9.91
N LEU A 195 8.87 -13.03 11.21
CA LEU A 195 9.86 -12.76 12.29
C LEU A 195 10.18 -11.28 12.53
N TYR A 196 9.39 -10.36 11.97
CA TYR A 196 9.45 -8.94 12.28
C TYR A 196 8.17 -8.48 12.96
N VAL A 197 8.28 -7.46 13.80
CA VAL A 197 7.14 -6.78 14.42
C VAL A 197 6.39 -6.03 13.33
N THR A 198 5.08 -6.29 13.20
CA THR A 198 4.22 -5.56 12.26
C THR A 198 4.13 -4.10 12.69
N GLN A 199 4.38 -3.18 11.74
CA GLN A 199 4.35 -1.75 11.98
C GLN A 199 3.16 -1.12 11.27
N LYS A 200 2.52 -0.14 11.93
CA LYS A 200 1.48 0.69 11.34
C LYS A 200 1.93 2.14 11.35
N ARG A 201 1.79 2.83 10.22
CA ARG A 201 2.12 4.24 10.04
C ARG A 201 0.99 4.97 9.35
N GLU A 202 0.78 6.22 9.71
CA GLU A 202 -0.11 7.10 8.96
C GLU A 202 0.70 7.95 7.99
N VAL A 203 0.14 8.19 6.81
CA VAL A 203 0.70 9.08 5.79
C VAL A 203 -0.43 9.90 5.18
N ASN A 204 -0.18 11.20 4.98
CA ASN A 204 -1.10 12.08 4.29
C ASN A 204 -0.63 12.20 2.84
N VAL A 205 -1.51 11.85 1.90
CA VAL A 205 -1.23 11.96 0.46
C VAL A 205 -1.80 13.28 -0.07
N SER A 206 -0.91 14.08 -0.64
CA SER A 206 -1.18 15.43 -1.15
C SER A 206 -1.55 15.40 -2.63
N SER A 207 -2.35 16.38 -3.06
CA SER A 207 -2.83 16.46 -4.44
C SER A 207 -1.68 16.59 -5.44
N GLY A 208 -1.65 15.72 -6.44
CA GLY A 208 -0.71 15.75 -7.56
C GLY A 208 0.75 15.44 -7.22
N HIS A 209 1.08 15.20 -5.95
CA HIS A 209 2.43 14.94 -5.49
C HIS A 209 2.63 13.45 -5.18
N GLU A 210 3.89 13.03 -5.21
CA GLU A 210 4.31 11.72 -4.71
C GLU A 210 4.81 11.86 -3.28
N ASP A 211 4.06 11.31 -2.34
CA ASP A 211 4.45 11.19 -0.94
C ASP A 211 5.19 9.86 -0.72
N GLN A 212 6.29 9.91 0.04
CA GLN A 212 7.13 8.74 0.31
C GLN A 212 7.10 8.37 1.78
N LEU A 213 6.84 7.10 2.07
CA LEU A 213 6.86 6.55 3.41
C LEU A 213 7.91 5.43 3.52
N SER A 214 8.89 5.62 4.39
CA SER A 214 9.84 4.56 4.77
C SER A 214 9.43 3.95 6.10
N VAL A 215 9.25 2.63 6.14
CA VAL A 215 8.91 1.89 7.36
C VAL A 215 10.03 0.95 7.76
N THR A 216 10.60 1.19 8.95
CA THR A 216 11.59 0.27 9.54
C THR A 216 10.89 -0.82 10.33
N LEU A 217 11.07 -2.07 9.92
CA LEU A 217 10.66 -3.27 10.63
C LEU A 217 11.79 -3.74 11.55
N GLU A 218 11.44 -3.95 12.82
CA GLU A 218 12.33 -4.52 13.84
C GLU A 218 12.06 -6.01 14.00
N VAL A 219 13.11 -6.79 14.30
CA VAL A 219 13.00 -8.24 14.50
C VAL A 219 12.13 -8.52 15.73
N ASP A 220 11.15 -9.42 15.58
CA ASP A 220 10.39 -9.97 16.70
C ASP A 220 11.28 -10.99 17.44
N ILE A 221 11.97 -10.51 18.47
CA ILE A 221 12.90 -11.31 19.28
C ILE A 221 12.22 -12.56 19.86
N PRO A 222 11.02 -12.48 20.48
CA PRO A 222 10.27 -13.67 20.88
C PRO A 222 10.02 -14.68 19.76
N ALA A 223 9.56 -14.24 18.57
CA ALA A 223 9.29 -15.14 17.45
C ALA A 223 10.56 -15.81 16.92
N ARG A 224 11.64 -15.04 16.78
CA ARG A 224 12.95 -15.58 16.43
C ARG A 224 13.41 -16.62 17.43
N ASN A 225 13.32 -16.33 18.74
CA ASN A 225 13.76 -17.26 19.78
C ASN A 225 12.94 -18.56 19.76
N ARG A 226 11.62 -18.49 19.52
CA ARG A 226 10.78 -19.68 19.31
C ARG A 226 11.26 -20.49 18.11
N LEU A 227 11.58 -19.84 17.00
CA LEU A 227 12.09 -20.50 15.81
C LEU A 227 13.47 -21.14 16.04
N THR A 228 14.36 -20.49 16.77
CA THR A 228 15.65 -21.07 17.19
C THR A 228 15.42 -22.37 17.96
N VAL A 229 14.48 -22.38 18.92
CA VAL A 229 14.13 -23.60 19.66
C VAL A 229 13.55 -24.68 18.73
N THR A 230 12.68 -24.32 17.79
CA THR A 230 12.15 -25.26 16.78
C THR A 230 13.27 -25.87 15.94
N ALA A 231 14.19 -25.04 15.43
CA ALA A 231 15.34 -25.50 14.65
C ALA A 231 16.20 -26.47 15.48
N MET A 232 16.54 -26.12 16.72
CA MET A 232 17.38 -26.95 17.58
C MET A 232 16.70 -28.25 18.00
N ASN A 233 15.38 -28.26 18.17
CA ASN A 233 14.62 -29.48 18.42
C ASN A 233 14.61 -30.40 17.19
N ALA A 234 14.41 -29.85 15.99
CA ALA A 234 14.46 -30.62 14.74
C ALA A 234 15.85 -31.25 14.52
N PHE A 235 16.92 -30.48 14.78
CA PHE A 235 18.30 -30.95 14.70
C PHE A 235 18.65 -32.02 15.71
N SER A 236 18.33 -31.76 16.99
CA SER A 236 18.81 -32.62 18.07
C SER A 236 17.85 -33.79 18.27
N ARG A 237 16.57 -33.54 18.48
CA ARG A 237 15.62 -34.57 18.96
C ARG A 237 14.78 -35.21 17.86
N GLY A 238 14.48 -34.45 16.81
CA GLY A 238 13.53 -34.87 15.78
C GLY A 238 14.14 -35.72 14.68
N ASN A 239 15.47 -35.73 14.52
CA ASN A 239 16.15 -36.24 13.32
C ASN A 239 15.53 -35.70 12.02
N ASP A 240 14.99 -34.47 12.07
CA ASP A 240 14.35 -33.79 10.94
C ASP A 240 15.27 -32.67 10.45
N PHE A 241 16.27 -33.09 9.69
CA PHE A 241 17.33 -32.20 9.23
C PHE A 241 16.87 -31.23 8.15
N TYR A 242 15.79 -31.56 7.42
CA TYR A 242 15.17 -30.65 6.47
C TYR A 242 14.50 -29.48 7.18
N SER A 243 13.64 -29.75 8.17
CA SER A 243 12.98 -28.70 8.96
C SER A 243 13.98 -27.89 9.77
N PHE A 244 15.05 -28.52 10.26
CA PHE A 244 16.18 -27.81 10.86
C PHE A 244 16.78 -26.82 9.86
N MET A 245 17.16 -27.25 8.66
CA MET A 245 17.78 -26.35 7.68
C MET A 245 16.88 -25.17 7.32
N VAL A 246 15.58 -25.40 7.10
CA VAL A 246 14.61 -24.34 6.79
C VAL A 246 14.55 -23.31 7.92
N SER A 247 14.34 -23.78 9.16
CA SER A 247 14.21 -22.92 10.34
C SER A 247 15.53 -22.20 10.67
N ALA A 248 16.66 -22.91 10.56
CA ALA A 248 17.99 -22.39 10.84
C ALA A 248 18.38 -21.26 9.89
N LYS A 249 18.09 -21.40 8.59
CA LYS A 249 18.32 -20.33 7.61
C LYS A 249 17.50 -19.09 7.94
N GLN A 250 16.22 -19.25 8.30
CA GLN A 250 15.37 -18.15 8.73
C GLN A 250 15.86 -17.48 10.03
N VAL A 251 16.38 -18.24 11.01
CA VAL A 251 17.01 -17.68 12.21
C VAL A 251 18.23 -16.83 11.85
N ILE A 252 19.09 -17.33 10.95
CA ILE A 252 20.22 -16.58 10.42
C ILE A 252 19.75 -15.34 9.64
N ASP A 253 18.62 -15.43 8.95
CA ASP A 253 18.10 -14.33 8.15
C ASP A 253 17.76 -13.09 8.95
N VAL A 254 17.34 -13.29 10.20
CA VAL A 254 17.02 -12.24 11.16
C VAL A 254 18.09 -12.09 12.25
N SER A 255 19.35 -12.35 11.89
CA SER A 255 20.54 -12.18 12.73
C SER A 255 20.48 -12.92 14.06
N GLY A 256 19.80 -14.07 14.10
CA GLY A 256 19.81 -14.98 15.23
C GLY A 256 21.08 -15.81 15.30
N SER A 257 21.20 -16.56 16.40
CA SER A 257 22.27 -17.53 16.60
C SER A 257 21.71 -18.87 17.08
N MET A 258 22.49 -19.92 16.85
CA MET A 258 22.21 -21.29 17.29
C MET A 258 23.45 -21.84 17.98
N GLU A 259 23.25 -22.48 19.13
CA GLU A 259 24.30 -23.16 19.89
C GLU A 259 24.15 -24.68 19.70
N PHE A 260 25.20 -25.30 19.17
CA PHE A 260 25.31 -26.74 18.97
C PHE A 260 26.24 -27.34 20.00
N ASN A 261 25.76 -28.35 20.72
CA ASN A 261 26.57 -29.15 21.64
C ASN A 261 27.07 -30.38 20.88
N LEU A 262 28.35 -30.37 20.52
CA LEU A 262 28.98 -31.37 19.65
C LEU A 262 30.12 -32.09 20.38
N GLN A 263 30.52 -33.26 19.87
CA GLN A 263 31.79 -33.89 20.28
C GLN A 263 32.91 -33.43 19.36
N HIS A 264 34.02 -32.98 19.94
CA HIS A 264 35.23 -32.57 19.25
C HIS A 264 36.32 -33.61 19.46
N HIS A 265 37.07 -33.90 18.39
CA HIS A 265 38.23 -34.78 18.43
C HIS A 265 39.51 -33.95 18.33
N ASP A 266 40.23 -33.85 19.44
CA ASP A 266 41.53 -33.19 19.50
C ASP A 266 42.65 -34.23 19.35
N PHE A 267 43.33 -34.23 18.20
CA PHE A 267 44.46 -35.13 17.94
C PHE A 267 45.76 -34.39 18.24
N VAL A 268 46.39 -34.70 19.37
CA VAL A 268 47.75 -34.24 19.68
C VAL A 268 48.74 -35.11 18.90
N MET A 269 49.60 -34.49 18.08
CA MET A 269 50.64 -35.21 17.32
C MET A 269 51.47 -36.11 18.26
N PRO A 270 51.68 -37.40 17.93
CA PRO A 270 52.49 -38.28 18.76
C PRO A 270 53.97 -37.93 18.60
N GLY A 271 54.49 -37.13 19.53
CA GLY A 271 55.91 -36.72 19.58
C GLY A 271 56.46 -36.43 20.98
N LEU A 272 55.62 -36.46 22.01
CA LEU A 272 56.02 -36.40 23.42
C LEU A 272 55.27 -37.52 24.15
N ALA A 273 56.03 -38.37 24.84
CA ALA A 273 55.62 -39.70 25.28
C ALA A 273 54.43 -39.70 26.26
N ILE A 274 53.21 -40.07 25.82
CA ILE A 274 52.14 -40.63 26.68
C ILE A 274 51.18 -41.54 25.86
N LEU A 275 51.06 -42.81 26.29
CA LEU A 275 49.99 -43.83 26.18
C LEU A 275 49.31 -44.18 24.83
N GLN A 276 49.19 -45.50 24.61
CA GLN A 276 48.63 -46.21 23.43
C GLN A 276 47.13 -45.98 23.11
N THR A 277 46.49 -44.90 23.59
CA THR A 277 45.10 -44.55 23.25
C THR A 277 44.86 -43.04 23.13
N GLY A 278 45.86 -42.25 22.70
CA GLY A 278 45.92 -40.77 22.75
C GLY A 278 44.87 -39.94 21.98
N GLU A 279 43.66 -40.45 21.75
CA GLU A 279 42.52 -39.69 21.23
C GLU A 279 41.74 -39.03 22.37
N ARG A 280 41.58 -37.71 22.32
CA ARG A 280 40.79 -36.96 23.29
C ARG A 280 39.51 -36.48 22.61
N ILE A 281 38.41 -37.16 22.92
CA ILE A 281 37.07 -36.75 22.51
C ILE A 281 36.40 -36.06 23.69
N HIS A 282 36.03 -34.79 23.51
CA HIS A 282 35.34 -34.01 24.55
C HIS A 282 34.20 -33.20 23.96
N ARG A 283 33.35 -32.64 24.83
CA ARG A 283 32.20 -31.82 24.41
C ARG A 283 32.64 -30.38 24.13
N VAL A 284 32.01 -29.77 23.15
CA VAL A 284 32.23 -28.36 22.80
C VAL A 284 30.91 -27.69 22.48
N LYS A 285 30.90 -26.37 22.64
CA LYS A 285 29.83 -25.52 22.12
C LYS A 285 30.30 -24.84 20.85
N LEU A 286 29.57 -25.07 19.78
CA LEU A 286 29.72 -24.36 18.52
C LEU A 286 28.55 -23.40 18.37
N MET A 287 28.81 -22.11 18.34
CA MET A 287 27.79 -21.10 18.09
C MET A 287 27.89 -20.61 16.65
N ILE A 288 26.79 -20.70 15.90
CA ILE A 288 26.67 -20.17 14.54
C ILE A 288 25.70 -19.00 14.57
N SER A 289 26.12 -17.86 14.01
CA SER A 289 25.27 -16.68 13.80
C SER A 289 25.38 -16.18 12.37
N ALA A 290 24.62 -15.14 12.03
CA ALA A 290 24.72 -14.49 10.73
C ALA A 290 26.08 -13.84 10.45
N THR A 291 26.88 -13.55 11.48
CA THR A 291 28.14 -12.79 11.35
C THR A 291 29.35 -13.53 11.89
N SER A 292 29.16 -14.58 12.69
CA SER A 292 30.26 -15.22 13.40
C SER A 292 30.06 -16.71 13.60
N ILE A 293 31.20 -17.38 13.74
CA ILE A 293 31.32 -18.73 14.26
C ILE A 293 32.19 -18.71 15.51
N SER A 294 31.68 -19.24 16.62
CA SER A 294 32.40 -19.30 17.89
C SER A 294 32.54 -20.73 18.36
N PHE A 295 33.72 -21.06 18.88
CA PHE A 295 34.05 -22.37 19.42
C PHE A 295 34.43 -22.22 20.89
N ASP A 296 33.83 -23.04 21.75
CA ASP A 296 34.13 -23.10 23.18
C ASP A 296 34.38 -24.57 23.59
N PRO A 297 35.61 -24.91 24.05
CA PRO A 297 35.99 -26.27 24.35
C PRO A 297 35.34 -26.87 25.61
N GLN A 298 34.63 -26.08 26.44
CA GLN A 298 33.90 -26.52 27.64
C GLN A 298 34.70 -27.33 28.69
N VAL A 299 36.03 -27.31 28.60
CA VAL A 299 36.98 -28.00 29.49
C VAL A 299 38.03 -27.02 29.98
N ASN A 300 38.72 -27.35 31.09
CA ASN A 300 39.86 -26.57 31.55
C ASN A 300 40.92 -26.53 30.43
N GLN A 301 41.16 -25.32 29.92
CA GLN A 301 42.04 -25.08 28.77
C GLN A 301 43.41 -25.74 29.00
N GLU A 302 43.95 -26.39 27.96
CA GLU A 302 45.26 -27.09 27.89
C GLU A 302 45.30 -28.57 28.32
N ALA A 303 44.32 -29.09 29.08
CA ALA A 303 44.34 -30.49 29.52
C ALA A 303 43.69 -31.47 28.52
N GLU A 304 42.69 -31.03 27.74
CA GLU A 304 41.87 -31.91 26.88
C GLU A 304 41.64 -31.40 25.45
N CYS A 305 41.94 -30.13 25.17
CA CYS A 305 41.73 -29.47 23.87
C CYS A 305 42.89 -28.52 23.53
N SER A 306 43.43 -28.65 22.32
CA SER A 306 44.49 -27.79 21.76
C SER A 306 43.98 -26.41 21.34
N PHE A 307 42.66 -26.25 21.19
CA PHE A 307 42.02 -24.98 20.86
C PHE A 307 41.53 -24.27 22.12
N ARG A 308 41.91 -22.99 22.29
CA ARG A 308 41.25 -22.09 23.24
C ARG A 308 39.89 -21.64 22.70
N LYS A 309 39.04 -21.10 23.57
CA LYS A 309 37.79 -20.44 23.14
C LYS A 309 38.12 -19.33 22.13
N PHE A 310 37.42 -19.31 20.99
CA PHE A 310 37.59 -18.27 19.98
C PHE A 310 36.28 -17.93 19.27
N SER A 311 36.27 -16.78 18.59
CA SER A 311 35.22 -16.38 17.68
C SER A 311 35.85 -15.69 16.48
N VAL A 312 35.40 -16.04 15.27
CA VAL A 312 35.86 -15.43 14.03
C VAL A 312 34.66 -15.04 13.15
N PRO A 313 34.80 -14.06 12.26
CA PRO A 313 33.73 -13.70 11.32
C PRO A 313 33.44 -14.86 10.36
N ILE A 314 32.16 -15.16 10.14
CA ILE A 314 31.75 -16.38 9.42
C ILE A 314 32.05 -16.33 7.92
N GLU A 315 32.16 -15.13 7.34
CA GLU A 315 32.58 -14.89 5.96
C GLU A 315 34.02 -15.38 5.69
N THR A 316 34.85 -15.47 6.74
CA THR A 316 36.25 -15.91 6.66
C THR A 316 36.42 -17.44 6.59
N LEU A 317 35.32 -18.19 6.70
CA LEU A 317 35.32 -19.65 6.54
C LEU A 317 35.92 -20.03 5.18
N SER A 318 37.00 -20.80 5.23
CA SER A 318 37.72 -21.23 4.02
C SER A 318 37.10 -22.49 3.44
N SER A 319 36.80 -23.47 4.30
CA SER A 319 36.11 -24.69 3.89
C SER A 319 35.28 -25.28 5.04
N VAL A 320 34.18 -25.95 4.69
CA VAL A 320 33.43 -26.82 5.60
C VAL A 320 32.95 -28.05 4.83
N GLN A 321 33.35 -29.23 5.28
CA GLN A 321 33.09 -30.49 4.58
C GLN A 321 32.76 -31.60 5.58
N VAL A 322 31.93 -32.55 5.15
CA VAL A 322 31.65 -33.76 5.90
C VAL A 322 32.43 -34.91 5.28
N ASP A 323 33.18 -35.64 6.08
CA ASP A 323 34.03 -36.76 5.67
C ASP A 323 33.63 -38.02 6.45
N GLU A 324 33.24 -39.08 5.74
CA GLU A 324 32.80 -40.36 6.32
C GLU A 324 33.96 -41.37 6.47
N THR A 325 35.14 -41.03 5.93
CA THR A 325 36.33 -41.88 5.93
C THR A 325 37.51 -41.04 6.38
N GLY A 326 37.66 -40.81 7.68
CA GLY A 326 38.71 -39.98 8.29
C GLY A 326 39.91 -39.72 7.37
N GLY A 327 39.84 -38.66 6.54
CA GLY A 327 40.80 -38.46 5.47
C GLY A 327 42.08 -37.82 5.97
N GLY A 328 43.26 -38.33 5.56
CA GLY A 328 44.59 -37.85 5.97
C GLY A 328 45.30 -38.80 6.96
N LEU A 329 45.99 -38.25 7.97
CA LEU A 329 46.52 -39.03 9.11
C LEU A 329 45.43 -39.78 9.92
N PHE A 330 44.16 -39.53 9.62
CA PHE A 330 42.95 -39.97 10.33
C PHE A 330 42.40 -41.35 9.89
N LYS A 331 43.15 -42.10 9.06
CA LYS A 331 42.76 -43.42 8.49
C LYS A 331 42.42 -44.52 9.51
N LYS A 332 42.61 -44.31 10.82
CA LYS A 332 42.50 -45.35 11.86
C LYS A 332 41.23 -45.28 12.72
N VAL A 333 40.39 -44.26 12.59
CA VAL A 333 39.15 -44.11 13.38
C VAL A 333 37.94 -44.10 12.46
N ALA A 334 37.07 -45.10 12.61
CA ALA A 334 35.78 -45.12 11.92
C ALA A 334 34.86 -44.07 12.56
N GLY A 335 34.40 -43.09 11.79
CA GLY A 335 33.52 -42.02 12.26
C GLY A 335 32.99 -41.17 11.10
N VAL A 336 32.18 -40.18 11.42
CA VAL A 336 31.81 -39.09 10.50
C VAL A 336 32.37 -37.80 11.07
N TYR A 337 33.03 -37.00 10.22
CA TYR A 337 33.76 -35.81 10.61
C TYR A 337 33.18 -34.58 9.92
N LEU A 338 32.82 -33.54 10.69
CA LEU A 338 32.68 -32.20 10.14
C LEU A 338 34.04 -31.51 10.25
N LYS A 339 34.67 -31.26 9.10
CA LYS A 339 35.93 -30.55 8.99
C LYS A 339 35.64 -29.10 8.66
N MET A 340 36.09 -28.17 9.49
CA MET A 340 36.00 -26.73 9.23
C MET A 340 37.38 -26.10 9.24
N GLU A 341 37.69 -25.32 8.20
CA GLU A 341 38.90 -24.51 8.12
C GLU A 341 38.56 -23.05 8.35
N LEU A 342 39.07 -22.52 9.45
CA LEU A 342 38.91 -21.13 9.86
C LEU A 342 40.28 -20.46 9.97
N PRO A 343 40.39 -19.15 9.68
CA PRO A 343 41.63 -18.44 9.90
C PRO A 343 41.99 -18.48 11.38
N ASN A 344 43.27 -18.74 11.65
CA ASN A 344 43.80 -18.62 13.00
C ASN A 344 44.23 -17.15 13.22
N PRO A 345 43.55 -16.40 14.10
CA PRO A 345 43.83 -14.98 14.31
C PRO A 345 45.22 -14.73 14.90
N THR A 346 45.83 -15.75 15.52
CA THR A 346 47.17 -15.66 16.11
C THR A 346 48.28 -16.18 15.20
N ASN A 347 47.95 -17.00 14.20
CA ASN A 347 48.92 -17.54 13.24
C ASN A 347 48.26 -17.84 11.89
N PRO A 348 48.17 -16.86 10.98
CA PRO A 348 47.50 -17.01 9.69
C PRO A 348 48.04 -18.13 8.79
N LYS A 349 49.29 -18.59 9.03
CA LYS A 349 49.91 -19.70 8.29
C LYS A 349 49.44 -21.09 8.76
N LYS A 350 48.71 -21.17 9.87
CA LYS A 350 48.20 -22.41 10.47
C LYS A 350 46.71 -22.26 10.77
N PRO A 351 45.82 -22.43 9.76
CA PRO A 351 44.38 -22.31 9.96
C PRO A 351 43.91 -23.32 11.03
N TYR A 352 42.83 -22.97 11.73
CA TYR A 352 42.17 -23.88 12.64
C TYR A 352 41.40 -24.92 11.84
N THR A 353 41.71 -26.19 12.08
CA THR A 353 40.96 -27.34 11.55
C THR A 353 40.15 -27.94 12.68
N LEU A 354 38.87 -27.58 12.76
CA LEU A 354 37.97 -28.18 13.74
C LEU A 354 37.40 -29.48 13.17
N ASN A 355 37.55 -30.57 13.92
CA ASN A 355 37.00 -31.88 13.60
C ASN A 355 35.96 -32.27 14.64
N PHE A 356 34.73 -32.51 14.22
CA PHE A 356 33.67 -33.02 15.09
C PHE A 356 33.36 -34.46 14.72
N VAL A 357 33.45 -35.39 15.67
CA VAL A 357 33.39 -36.84 15.41
C VAL A 357 32.21 -37.52 16.10
N ASP A 358 31.52 -38.43 15.40
CA ASP A 358 30.61 -39.40 16.03
C ASP A 358 31.21 -40.82 16.05
N SER A 359 32.12 -41.09 16.99
CA SER A 359 32.72 -42.44 17.15
C SER A 359 31.94 -43.34 18.12
N THR A 360 30.95 -42.79 18.84
CA THR A 360 30.22 -43.50 19.92
C THR A 360 28.69 -43.49 19.78
N SER A 361 28.13 -43.01 18.67
CA SER A 361 26.69 -42.82 18.47
C SER A 361 26.04 -41.95 19.55
N ALA A 362 26.76 -40.92 20.03
CA ALA A 362 26.35 -40.03 21.12
C ALA A 362 26.61 -38.54 20.82
N PHE A 363 26.73 -38.22 19.54
CA PHE A 363 27.33 -37.00 18.99
C PHE A 363 26.56 -35.69 19.24
N VAL A 364 25.23 -35.74 19.14
CA VAL A 364 24.36 -34.60 19.43
C VAL A 364 23.53 -34.96 20.66
N ARG A 365 23.65 -34.13 21.69
CA ARG A 365 22.80 -34.20 22.88
C ARG A 365 21.97 -32.95 22.96
N ASP A 366 20.72 -33.12 23.37
CA ASP A 366 19.89 -31.98 23.73
C ASP A 366 20.44 -31.26 24.97
N THR A 367 19.85 -30.12 25.34
CA THR A 367 20.23 -29.36 26.54
C THR A 367 20.10 -30.13 27.86
N ARG A 368 19.48 -31.32 27.85
CA ARG A 368 19.32 -32.23 29.00
C ARG A 368 20.33 -33.39 28.98
N GLY A 369 21.22 -33.44 27.99
CA GLY A 369 22.24 -34.47 27.89
C GLY A 369 21.75 -35.81 27.34
N THR A 370 20.57 -35.86 26.70
CA THR A 370 20.02 -37.10 26.13
C THR A 370 20.59 -37.34 24.73
N THR A 371 21.09 -38.56 24.45
CA THR A 371 21.61 -38.94 23.13
C THR A 371 20.49 -38.91 22.09
N ALA A 372 20.68 -38.10 21.06
CA ALA A 372 19.60 -37.71 20.17
C ALA A 372 19.78 -38.28 18.75
N ILE A 373 21.04 -38.46 18.33
CA ILE A 373 21.45 -39.20 17.12
C ILE A 373 21.94 -40.58 17.52
N ARG A 374 21.42 -41.64 16.90
CA ARG A 374 21.61 -43.04 17.32
C ARG A 374 22.31 -43.91 16.27
N SER A 375 22.63 -43.36 15.10
CA SER A 375 23.33 -44.08 14.04
C SER A 375 24.32 -43.20 13.28
N ARG A 376 25.31 -43.85 12.65
CA ARG A 376 26.30 -43.19 11.77
C ARG A 376 25.64 -42.46 10.60
N THR A 377 24.54 -42.99 10.08
CA THR A 377 23.77 -42.37 8.99
C THR A 377 23.09 -41.09 9.45
N GLU A 378 22.43 -41.11 10.60
CA GLU A 378 21.82 -39.90 11.20
C GLU A 378 22.89 -38.85 11.53
N ALA A 379 24.07 -39.27 12.00
CA ALA A 379 25.19 -38.37 12.24
C ALA A 379 25.71 -37.70 10.96
N SER A 380 25.83 -38.46 9.87
CA SER A 380 26.17 -37.92 8.54
C SER A 380 25.12 -36.92 8.07
N GLN A 381 23.84 -37.24 8.19
CA GLN A 381 22.77 -36.32 7.79
C GLN A 381 22.76 -35.03 8.63
N ALA A 382 22.93 -35.13 9.95
CA ALA A 382 23.01 -33.98 10.85
C ALA A 382 24.20 -33.08 10.50
N LEU A 383 25.38 -33.66 10.32
CA LEU A 383 26.58 -32.90 9.98
C LEU A 383 26.49 -32.28 8.59
N ASN A 384 25.88 -32.97 7.63
CA ASN A 384 25.62 -32.41 6.31
C ASN A 384 24.66 -31.22 6.40
N ALA A 385 23.59 -31.33 7.17
CA ALA A 385 22.64 -30.22 7.37
C ALA A 385 23.29 -29.03 8.08
N LEU A 386 24.08 -29.27 9.13
CA LEU A 386 24.85 -28.23 9.82
C LEU A 386 25.85 -27.56 8.87
N SER A 387 26.58 -28.34 8.06
CA SER A 387 27.51 -27.80 7.06
C SER A 387 26.81 -26.88 6.06
N GLN A 388 25.58 -27.19 5.65
CA GLN A 388 24.79 -26.36 4.74
C GLN A 388 24.34 -25.06 5.39
N VAL A 389 23.94 -25.09 6.67
CA VAL A 389 23.59 -23.87 7.43
C VAL A 389 24.82 -22.97 7.61
N ILE A 390 25.98 -23.55 7.92
CA ILE A 390 27.24 -22.80 8.05
C ILE A 390 27.65 -22.16 6.72
N ARG A 391 27.58 -22.90 5.60
CA ARG A 391 27.82 -22.35 4.26
C ARG A 391 26.84 -21.22 3.94
N TYR A 392 25.56 -21.43 4.23
CA TYR A 392 24.53 -20.41 4.00
C TYR A 392 24.83 -19.11 4.75
N ALA A 393 25.15 -19.20 6.05
CA ALA A 393 25.51 -18.04 6.86
C ALA A 393 26.79 -17.35 6.34
N SER A 394 27.81 -18.12 5.95
CA SER A 394 29.04 -17.59 5.35
C SER A 394 28.79 -16.86 4.03
N THR A 395 27.96 -17.43 3.13
CA THR A 395 27.59 -16.78 1.87
C THR A 395 26.79 -15.51 2.09
N LYS A 396 25.89 -15.47 3.08
CA LYS A 396 25.09 -14.28 3.39
C LYS A 396 25.92 -13.14 4.02
N ALA A 397 27.01 -13.49 4.70
CA ALA A 397 27.92 -12.51 5.31
C ALA A 397 28.94 -11.89 4.31
N ARG A 398 29.15 -12.53 3.15
CA ARG A 398 29.97 -12.02 2.04
C ARG A 398 29.15 -11.13 1.13
#